data_AF-A0A4Y9MYF5-F1
#
_entry.id   AF-A0A4Y9MYF5-F1
#
_cell.length_a   1.000
_cell.length_b   1.000
_cell.length_c   1.000
_cell.angle_alpha   90.00
_cell.angle_beta   90.00
_cell.angle_gamma   90.00
#
_symmetry.space_group_name_H-M   'P 1'
#
loop_
_entity.id
_entity.type
_entity.pdbx_description
1 polymer ?
#
loop_
_entity_poly.entity_id
_entity_poly.type
_entity_poly.pdbx_seq_one_letter_code
_entity_poly.pdbx_strand_id
1 'polypeptide(L)'
;MLTKWNVPVAVLMLSVTAMLWVFPALEAGFGDYRRGEQIVLGVIAAVLAVPFLWVCRRLPKVLRGMGVEIDAEGIHPFDGARTGTIGWHEIGAVGFGQYLGRYRGGVTRRLSGLEIYLMDAGYTADHPGLRGDWQEVPAPQPGLSAGCYRFTVSPYGDAARRVERAVQRFRPHVWRGPFTHQPRT
;
A
#
# COMPACT_ATOMS: atom_id res chain seq x y z
N MET A 1 -13.00 16.20 -7.02
CA MET A 1 -12.33 15.77 -8.26
C MET A 1 -11.10 14.96 -7.91
N LEU A 2 -11.20 13.62 -7.91
CA LEU A 2 -10.05 12.74 -7.96
C LEU A 2 -9.55 12.76 -9.40
N THR A 3 -8.43 13.39 -9.70
CA THR A 3 -7.66 13.00 -10.87
C THR A 3 -7.12 11.60 -10.58
N LYS A 4 -7.89 10.58 -10.97
CA LYS A 4 -7.30 9.27 -11.28
C LYS A 4 -6.07 9.59 -12.11
N TRP A 5 -4.89 9.18 -11.66
CA TRP A 5 -3.73 9.21 -12.52
C TRP A 5 -4.13 8.47 -13.78
N ASN A 6 -4.20 9.20 -14.88
CA ASN A 6 -4.54 8.60 -16.15
C ASN A 6 -3.33 7.70 -16.45
N VAL A 7 -3.50 6.39 -16.40
CA VAL A 7 -2.47 5.40 -16.72
C VAL A 7 -1.61 5.82 -17.92
N PRO A 8 -2.18 6.36 -19.03
CA PRO A 8 -1.37 6.88 -20.13
C PRO A 8 -0.43 8.03 -19.77
N VAL A 9 -0.81 8.93 -18.87
CA VAL A 9 0.04 10.04 -18.39
C VAL A 9 1.19 9.52 -17.52
N ALA A 10 0.91 8.53 -16.66
CA ALA A 10 1.96 7.89 -15.86
C ALA A 10 2.98 7.17 -16.74
N VAL A 11 2.51 6.42 -17.74
CA VAL A 11 3.36 5.74 -18.72
C VAL A 11 4.18 6.76 -19.50
N LEU A 12 3.57 7.84 -20.00
CA LEU A 12 4.28 8.90 -20.72
C LEU A 12 5.39 9.54 -19.87
N MET A 13 5.11 9.91 -18.62
CA MET A 13 6.11 10.50 -17.72
C MET A 13 7.29 9.55 -17.47
N LEU A 14 7.02 8.26 -17.28
CA LEU A 14 8.06 7.26 -17.09
C LEU A 14 8.89 7.06 -18.36
N SER A 15 8.27 6.99 -19.52
CA SER A 15 8.98 6.87 -20.80
C SER A 15 9.90 8.07 -21.05
N VAL A 16 9.41 9.30 -20.81
CA VAL A 16 10.22 10.52 -20.96
C VAL A 16 11.38 10.53 -19.96
N THR A 17 11.12 10.14 -18.71
CA THR A 17 12.17 10.11 -17.66
C THR A 17 13.19 9.00 -17.92
N ALA A 18 12.77 7.86 -18.49
CA ALA A 18 13.65 6.79 -18.90
C ALA A 18 14.63 7.25 -19.99
N MET A 19 14.12 7.94 -21.02
CA MET A 19 14.95 8.44 -22.11
C MET A 19 16.08 9.37 -21.62
N LEU A 20 15.85 10.15 -20.56
CA LEU A 20 16.84 11.10 -20.02
C LEU A 20 18.11 10.42 -19.49
N TRP A 21 18.06 9.16 -19.08
CA TRP A 21 19.25 8.43 -18.58
C TRP A 21 19.69 7.28 -19.49
N VAL A 22 18.78 6.72 -20.31
CA VAL A 22 19.11 5.68 -21.28
C VAL A 22 20.01 6.22 -22.40
N PHE A 23 19.75 7.43 -22.91
CA PHE A 23 20.57 8.00 -23.98
C PHE A 23 22.04 8.23 -23.54
N PRO A 24 22.34 8.89 -22.39
CA PRO A 24 23.70 8.99 -21.88
C PRO A 24 24.35 7.64 -21.58
N ALA A 25 23.57 6.65 -21.12
CA ALA A 25 24.09 5.31 -20.86
C ALA A 25 24.51 4.58 -22.15
N LEU A 26 23.72 4.71 -23.23
CA LEU A 26 24.04 4.15 -24.54
C LEU A 26 25.26 4.82 -25.15
N GLU A 27 25.33 6.16 -25.09
CA GLU A 27 26.50 6.92 -25.56
C GLU A 27 27.77 6.58 -24.77
N ALA A 28 27.66 6.38 -23.45
CA ALA A 28 28.80 5.94 -22.63
C ALA A 28 29.30 4.52 -22.99
N GLY A 29 28.39 3.62 -23.41
CA GLY A 29 28.71 2.22 -23.71
C GLY A 29 29.09 1.94 -25.16
N PHE A 30 28.56 2.70 -26.11
CA PHE A 30 28.70 2.46 -27.56
C PHE A 30 29.29 3.65 -28.33
N GLY A 31 29.44 4.82 -27.71
CA GLY A 31 29.98 6.01 -28.35
C GLY A 31 31.51 5.99 -28.39
N ASP A 32 32.06 6.58 -29.46
CA ASP A 32 33.50 6.69 -29.70
C ASP A 32 34.11 7.88 -28.95
N TYR A 33 33.93 7.87 -27.62
CA TYR A 33 34.35 8.93 -26.71
C TYR A 33 35.70 8.63 -26.07
N ARG A 34 36.40 9.68 -25.63
CA ARG A 34 37.59 9.50 -24.79
C ARG A 34 37.16 8.91 -23.44
N ARG A 35 38.04 8.09 -22.84
CA ARG A 35 37.80 7.39 -21.55
C ARG A 35 37.23 8.29 -20.44
N GLY A 36 37.68 9.55 -20.38
CA GLY A 36 37.18 10.52 -19.40
C GLY A 36 35.74 10.96 -19.65
N GLU A 37 35.36 11.17 -20.90
CA GLU A 37 33.98 11.53 -21.31
C GLU A 37 33.02 10.37 -21.08
N GLN A 38 33.45 9.13 -21.35
CA GLN A 38 32.67 7.92 -21.05
C GLN A 38 32.36 7.80 -19.54
N ILE A 39 33.35 8.07 -18.68
CA ILE A 39 33.16 8.05 -17.22
C ILE A 39 32.15 9.12 -16.79
N VAL A 40 32.27 10.35 -17.31
CA VAL A 40 31.36 11.45 -16.98
C VAL A 40 29.93 11.12 -17.41
N LEU A 41 29.72 10.62 -18.63
CA LEU A 41 28.41 10.22 -19.13
C LEU A 41 27.82 9.06 -18.32
N GLY A 42 28.65 8.08 -17.94
CA GLY A 42 28.23 6.96 -17.09
C GLY A 42 27.78 7.40 -15.70
N VAL A 43 28.50 8.34 -15.07
CA VAL A 43 28.10 8.90 -13.76
C VAL A 43 26.79 9.68 -13.87
N ILE A 44 26.61 10.51 -14.90
CA ILE A 44 25.37 11.25 -15.13
C ILE A 44 24.19 10.28 -15.32
N ALA A 45 24.38 9.23 -16.13
CA ALA A 45 23.37 8.19 -16.33
C ALA A 45 22.99 7.50 -15.01
N ALA A 46 23.98 7.13 -14.18
CA ALA A 46 23.74 6.48 -12.90
C ALA A 46 22.95 7.39 -11.94
N VAL A 47 23.33 8.66 -11.81
CA VAL A 47 22.66 9.64 -10.95
C VAL A 47 21.19 9.83 -11.34
N LEU A 48 20.87 9.79 -12.64
CA LEU A 48 19.50 9.91 -13.14
C LEU A 48 18.72 8.58 -13.07
N ALA A 49 19.40 7.44 -13.24
CA ALA A 49 18.79 6.11 -13.19
C ALA A 49 18.32 5.73 -11.78
N VAL A 50 19.07 6.09 -10.74
CA VAL A 50 18.74 5.74 -9.33
C VAL A 50 17.34 6.21 -8.91
N PRO A 51 16.98 7.51 -9.00
CA PRO A 51 15.64 7.96 -8.63
C PRO A 51 14.56 7.39 -9.55
N PHE A 52 14.85 7.21 -10.85
CA PHE A 52 13.92 6.58 -11.79
C PHE A 52 13.58 5.14 -11.39
N LEU A 53 14.60 4.32 -11.13
CA LEU A 53 14.43 2.94 -10.70
C LEU A 53 13.72 2.87 -9.34
N TRP A 54 14.00 3.80 -8.43
CA TRP A 54 13.28 3.91 -7.16
C TRP A 54 11.77 4.17 -7.37
N VAL A 55 11.40 5.07 -8.28
CA VAL A 55 10.00 5.32 -8.65
C VAL A 55 9.37 4.09 -9.33
N CYS A 56 10.07 3.45 -10.27
CA CYS A 56 9.60 2.24 -10.93
C CYS A 56 9.31 1.11 -9.94
N ARG A 57 10.12 0.95 -8.88
CA ARG A 57 9.85 -0.03 -7.81
C ARG A 57 8.60 0.30 -7.00
N ARG A 58 8.19 1.56 -6.91
CA ARG A 58 6.98 2.01 -6.20
C ARG A 58 5.74 2.01 -7.09
N LEU A 59 5.92 2.08 -8.40
CA LEU A 59 4.83 2.20 -9.38
C LEU A 59 3.79 1.06 -9.35
N PRO A 60 4.16 -0.23 -9.16
CA PRO A 60 3.18 -1.30 -9.02
C PRO A 60 2.21 -1.06 -7.85
N LYS A 61 2.69 -0.46 -6.74
CA LYS A 61 1.85 -0.12 -5.57
C LYS A 61 0.90 1.05 -5.84
N VAL A 62 1.21 1.89 -6.82
CA VAL A 62 0.39 3.07 -7.20
C VAL A 62 -0.61 2.72 -8.31
N LEU A 63 -0.22 1.85 -9.24
CA LEU A 63 -1.04 1.43 -10.39
C LEU A 63 -1.95 0.24 -10.07
N ARG A 64 -1.55 -0.67 -9.18
CA ARG A 64 -2.46 -1.69 -8.66
C ARG A 64 -3.35 -0.98 -7.65
N GLY A 65 -4.64 -0.89 -7.95
CA GLY A 65 -5.60 -0.39 -6.97
C GLY A 65 -5.38 -1.15 -5.67
N MET A 66 -5.06 -0.45 -4.59
CA MET A 66 -4.95 -1.07 -3.27
C MET A 66 -6.31 -1.71 -2.96
N GLY A 67 -6.28 -3.01 -2.77
CA GLY A 67 -7.45 -3.81 -2.49
C GLY A 67 -7.09 -4.90 -1.50
N VAL A 68 -8.12 -5.54 -0.98
CA VAL A 68 -7.99 -6.77 -0.20
C VAL A 68 -8.70 -7.86 -0.98
N GLU A 69 -8.08 -9.02 -1.02
CA GLU A 69 -8.73 -10.25 -1.46
C GLU A 69 -9.01 -11.07 -0.20
N ILE A 70 -10.17 -11.73 -0.20
CA ILE A 70 -10.73 -12.40 0.97
C ILE A 70 -11.22 -13.76 0.49
N ASP A 71 -10.64 -14.82 1.05
CA ASP A 71 -10.95 -16.20 0.69
C ASP A 71 -11.07 -17.11 1.92
N ALA A 72 -11.00 -18.43 1.71
CA ALA A 72 -11.13 -19.42 2.77
C ALA A 72 -9.92 -19.46 3.73
N GLU A 73 -8.75 -18.94 3.32
CA GLU A 73 -7.51 -18.96 4.10
C GLU A 73 -7.42 -17.73 5.02
N GLY A 74 -7.83 -16.57 4.51
CA GLY A 74 -7.76 -15.34 5.28
C GLY A 74 -8.05 -14.07 4.49
N ILE A 75 -7.42 -12.98 4.93
CA ILE A 75 -7.43 -11.69 4.24
C ILE A 75 -6.01 -11.40 3.78
N HIS A 76 -5.86 -11.11 2.48
CA HIS A 76 -4.57 -10.80 1.88
C HIS A 76 -4.61 -9.46 1.14
N PRO A 77 -3.49 -8.71 1.15
CA PRO A 77 -3.33 -7.57 0.28
C PRO A 77 -3.42 -8.02 -1.18
N PHE A 78 -4.10 -7.23 -2.01
CA PHE A 78 -4.10 -7.42 -3.46
C PHE A 78 -2.76 -6.92 -4.04
N ASP A 79 -1.67 -7.61 -3.71
CA ASP A 79 -0.32 -7.31 -4.17
C ASP A 79 0.14 -8.21 -5.34
N GLY A 80 -0.65 -9.23 -5.66
CA GLY A 80 -0.40 -10.21 -6.73
C GLY A 80 0.58 -11.32 -6.35
N ALA A 81 1.11 -11.33 -5.12
CA ALA A 81 2.07 -12.33 -4.65
C ALA A 81 1.55 -13.19 -3.48
N ARG A 82 0.39 -12.86 -2.88
CA ARG A 82 -0.16 -13.55 -1.68
C ARG A 82 0.83 -13.64 -0.52
N THR A 83 1.88 -12.83 -0.50
CA THR A 83 3.01 -12.91 0.46
C THR A 83 2.73 -12.29 1.84
N GLY A 84 1.47 -12.18 2.23
CA GLY A 84 1.05 -11.51 3.47
C GLY A 84 -0.39 -11.84 3.84
N THR A 85 -0.78 -13.11 3.73
CA THR A 85 -2.11 -13.55 4.16
C THR A 85 -2.19 -13.52 5.67
N ILE A 86 -3.09 -12.69 6.20
CA ILE A 86 -3.46 -12.74 7.62
C ILE A 86 -4.49 -13.86 7.75
N GLY A 87 -4.09 -14.98 8.35
CA GLY A 87 -4.95 -16.16 8.44
C GLY A 87 -6.17 -15.91 9.32
N TRP A 88 -7.30 -16.54 8.99
CA TRP A 88 -8.51 -16.42 9.82
C TRP A 88 -8.31 -16.82 11.29
N HIS A 89 -7.32 -17.67 11.57
CA HIS A 89 -6.97 -18.13 12.91
C HIS A 89 -6.21 -17.07 13.73
N GLU A 90 -5.76 -15.98 13.10
CA GLU A 90 -5.05 -14.88 13.76
C GLU A 90 -6.00 -13.69 14.00
N ILE A 91 -7.03 -13.58 13.17
CA ILE A 91 -7.95 -12.44 13.13
C ILE A 91 -8.96 -12.53 14.28
N GLY A 92 -8.93 -11.55 15.18
CA GLY A 92 -9.91 -11.39 16.25
C GLY A 92 -11.10 -10.52 15.86
N ALA A 93 -10.87 -9.50 15.03
CA ALA A 93 -11.94 -8.63 14.55
C ALA A 93 -11.60 -7.93 13.23
N VAL A 94 -12.62 -7.68 12.42
CA VAL A 94 -12.57 -6.94 11.16
C VAL A 94 -13.71 -5.92 11.15
N GLY A 95 -13.40 -4.71 10.69
CA GLY A 95 -14.38 -3.63 10.65
C GLY A 95 -13.86 -2.39 9.95
N PHE A 96 -14.74 -1.42 9.74
CA PHE A 96 -14.36 -0.12 9.17
C PHE A 96 -14.09 0.89 10.28
N GLY A 97 -12.84 1.28 10.47
CA GLY A 97 -12.47 2.32 11.42
C GLY A 97 -12.57 3.71 10.82
N GLN A 98 -13.04 4.68 11.61
CA GLN A 98 -12.92 6.12 11.29
C GLN A 98 -11.76 6.74 12.07
N TYR A 99 -10.92 7.51 11.38
CA TYR A 99 -9.77 8.18 11.99
C TYR A 99 -9.53 9.56 11.38
N LEU A 100 -8.94 10.46 12.16
CA LEU A 100 -8.47 11.75 11.63
C LEU A 100 -7.13 11.53 10.95
N GLY A 101 -7.09 11.76 9.64
CA GLY A 101 -5.88 11.67 8.84
C GLY A 101 -5.60 13.00 8.15
N ARG A 102 -4.32 13.26 7.89
CA ARG A 102 -3.91 14.41 7.07
C ARG A 102 -4.23 14.10 5.61
N TYR A 103 -5.25 14.75 5.08
CA TYR A 103 -5.60 14.69 3.67
C TYR A 103 -4.71 15.67 2.88
N ARG A 104 -4.59 15.43 1.57
CA ARG A 104 -3.72 16.23 0.67
C ARG A 104 -3.92 17.73 0.90
N GLY A 105 -2.81 18.47 0.96
CA GLY A 105 -2.79 19.91 1.25
C GLY A 105 -2.76 20.25 2.75
N GLY A 106 -2.55 19.26 3.63
CA GLY A 106 -2.37 19.49 5.06
C GLY A 106 -3.66 19.60 5.86
N VAL A 107 -4.82 19.46 5.22
CA VAL A 107 -6.15 19.52 5.85
C VAL A 107 -6.47 18.21 6.55
N THR A 108 -6.80 18.24 7.83
CA THR A 108 -7.26 17.07 8.56
C THR A 108 -8.68 16.71 8.16
N ARG A 109 -8.92 15.45 7.76
CA ARG A 109 -10.26 14.92 7.47
C ARG A 109 -10.47 13.59 8.17
N ARG A 110 -11.74 13.27 8.45
CA ARG A 110 -12.13 11.90 8.82
C ARG A 110 -11.95 11.01 7.60
N LEU A 111 -10.96 10.13 7.70
CA LEU A 111 -10.73 9.04 6.77
C LEU A 111 -11.37 7.77 7.34
N SER A 112 -11.53 6.79 6.48
CA SER A 112 -12.01 5.50 6.87
C SER A 112 -11.23 4.43 6.15
N GLY A 113 -10.93 3.35 6.86
CA GLY A 113 -10.18 2.23 6.35
C GLY A 113 -10.71 0.92 6.91
N LEU A 114 -10.41 -0.16 6.21
CA LEU A 114 -10.63 -1.49 6.76
C LEU A 114 -9.55 -1.75 7.80
N GLU A 115 -9.97 -2.10 9.00
CA GLU A 115 -9.09 -2.41 10.13
C GLU A 115 -9.23 -3.89 10.48
N ILE A 116 -8.08 -4.55 10.65
CA ILE A 116 -7.98 -5.96 10.99
C ILE A 116 -7.18 -6.06 12.30
N TYR A 117 -7.87 -6.46 13.36
CA TYR A 117 -7.30 -6.68 14.68
C TYR A 117 -6.97 -8.16 14.84
N LEU A 118 -5.80 -8.43 15.42
CA LEU A 118 -5.38 -9.79 15.73
C LEU A 118 -5.87 -10.17 17.13
N MET A 119 -6.00 -11.47 17.39
CA MET A 119 -6.26 -11.99 18.74
C MET A 119 -5.06 -11.78 19.67
N ASP A 120 -3.83 -11.81 19.12
CA ASP A 120 -2.59 -11.57 19.85
C ASP A 120 -1.70 -10.60 19.05
N ALA A 121 -1.23 -9.53 19.71
CA ALA A 121 -0.36 -8.52 19.10
C ALA A 121 1.02 -9.06 18.71
N GLY A 122 1.47 -10.16 19.32
CA GLY A 122 2.73 -10.83 18.99
C GLY A 122 2.82 -11.32 17.54
N TYR A 123 1.68 -11.65 16.92
CA TYR A 123 1.60 -12.17 15.54
C TYR A 123 1.97 -11.14 14.47
N THR A 124 2.10 -9.86 14.82
CA THR A 124 2.58 -8.85 13.86
C THR A 124 4.01 -9.09 13.38
N ALA A 125 4.81 -9.81 14.18
CA ALA A 125 6.17 -10.19 13.82
C ALA A 125 6.22 -11.14 12.61
N ASP A 126 5.17 -11.95 12.42
CA ASP A 126 5.09 -13.02 11.43
C ASP A 126 4.74 -12.53 10.01
N HIS A 127 4.34 -11.25 9.89
CA HIS A 127 4.01 -10.62 8.61
C HIS A 127 4.98 -9.47 8.27
N PRO A 128 6.27 -9.75 7.97
CA PRO A 128 7.26 -8.72 7.69
C PRO A 128 6.86 -7.82 6.51
N GLY A 129 6.13 -8.37 5.52
CA GLY A 129 5.62 -7.64 4.37
C GLY A 129 4.53 -6.62 4.69
N LEU A 130 3.80 -6.80 5.80
CA LEU A 130 2.68 -5.96 6.22
C LEU A 130 3.05 -4.95 7.31
N ARG A 131 4.31 -4.92 7.78
CA ARG A 131 4.74 -4.01 8.86
C ARG A 131 4.43 -2.54 8.58
N GLY A 132 4.45 -2.13 7.31
CA GLY A 132 4.10 -0.76 6.91
C GLY A 132 2.61 -0.42 7.02
N ASP A 133 1.75 -1.44 7.05
CA ASP A 133 0.30 -1.31 7.16
C ASP A 133 -0.19 -1.44 8.61
N TRP A 134 0.68 -1.85 9.54
CA TRP A 134 0.40 -1.88 10.97
C TRP A 134 0.24 -0.47 11.52
N GLN A 135 -0.81 -0.25 12.31
CA GLN A 135 -1.11 1.02 12.96
C GLN A 135 -1.28 0.79 14.46
N GLU A 136 -0.53 1.54 15.25
CA GLU A 136 -0.67 1.56 16.71
C GLU A 136 -1.89 2.40 17.09
N VAL A 137 -3.01 1.72 17.32
CA VAL A 137 -4.28 2.31 17.77
C VAL A 137 -4.83 1.52 18.95
N PRO A 138 -5.58 2.16 19.86
CA PRO A 138 -6.25 1.44 20.94
C PRO A 138 -7.14 0.31 20.39
N ALA A 139 -7.12 -0.82 21.07
CA ALA A 139 -8.02 -1.92 20.78
C ALA A 139 -9.47 -1.45 21.01
N PRO A 140 -10.40 -1.69 20.07
CA PRO A 140 -11.78 -1.25 20.21
C PRO A 140 -12.54 -2.06 21.27
N GLN A 141 -12.04 -3.25 21.63
CA GLN A 141 -12.63 -4.16 22.62
C GLN A 141 -11.51 -4.94 23.36
N PRO A 142 -11.78 -5.40 24.60
CA PRO A 142 -10.86 -6.28 25.31
C PRO A 142 -10.57 -7.58 24.54
N GLY A 143 -9.33 -8.07 24.62
CA GLY A 143 -8.91 -9.31 23.96
C GLY A 143 -8.49 -9.15 22.49
N LEU A 144 -8.40 -7.91 21.99
CA LEU A 144 -7.83 -7.60 20.67
C LEU A 144 -6.44 -6.97 20.81
N SER A 145 -5.63 -7.09 19.76
CA SER A 145 -4.30 -6.49 19.68
C SER A 145 -4.30 -4.97 19.91
N ALA A 146 -3.24 -4.45 20.54
CA ALA A 146 -2.99 -3.01 20.72
C ALA A 146 -2.48 -2.35 19.43
N GLY A 147 -3.28 -2.49 18.37
CA GLY A 147 -3.00 -2.04 17.01
C GLY A 147 -3.74 -2.91 16.00
N CYS A 148 -3.71 -2.50 14.73
CA CYS A 148 -4.37 -3.22 13.65
C CYS A 148 -3.64 -3.05 12.33
N TYR A 149 -3.82 -3.99 11.40
CA TYR A 149 -3.52 -3.74 10.00
C TYR A 149 -4.62 -2.86 9.40
N ARG A 150 -4.22 -1.78 8.74
CA ARG A 150 -5.15 -0.83 8.14
C ARG A 150 -4.98 -0.77 6.62
N PHE A 151 -6.05 -1.13 5.91
CA PHE A 151 -6.11 -1.06 4.46
C PHE A 151 -7.00 0.09 3.99
N THR A 152 -6.57 0.76 2.91
CA THR A 152 -7.32 1.89 2.35
C THR A 152 -8.47 1.40 1.47
N VAL A 153 -9.53 0.90 2.12
CA VAL A 153 -10.80 0.56 1.48
C VAL A 153 -11.82 1.62 1.86
N SER A 154 -12.36 2.33 0.86
CA SER A 154 -13.45 3.27 1.10
C SER A 154 -14.64 2.53 1.72
N PRO A 155 -15.18 2.98 2.86
CA PRO A 155 -16.38 2.39 3.47
C PRO A 155 -17.64 2.73 2.65
N TYR A 156 -17.52 3.70 1.73
CA TYR A 156 -18.61 4.16 0.89
C TYR A 156 -18.52 3.47 -0.48
N GLY A 157 -19.59 2.79 -0.86
CA GLY A 157 -19.77 2.15 -2.17
C GLY A 157 -19.66 0.63 -2.16
N ASP A 158 -19.63 0.04 -3.37
CA ASP A 158 -19.72 -1.41 -3.56
C ASP A 158 -18.51 -2.19 -3.03
N ALA A 159 -17.35 -1.56 -2.98
CA ALA A 159 -16.13 -2.18 -2.45
C ALA A 159 -16.32 -2.58 -0.97
N ALA A 160 -16.85 -1.66 -0.14
CA ALA A 160 -17.13 -1.94 1.26
C ALA A 160 -18.14 -3.08 1.43
N ARG A 161 -19.25 -3.03 0.68
CA ARG A 161 -20.28 -4.08 0.69
C ARG A 161 -19.75 -5.43 0.23
N ARG A 162 -18.75 -5.47 -0.66
CA ARG A 162 -18.09 -6.72 -1.08
C ARG A 162 -17.20 -7.27 0.01
N VAL A 163 -16.42 -6.41 0.67
CA VAL A 163 -15.59 -6.81 1.82
C VAL A 163 -16.45 -7.37 2.94
N GLU A 164 -17.48 -6.63 3.37
CA GLU A 164 -18.39 -7.07 4.42
C GLU A 164 -19.01 -8.43 4.10
N ARG A 165 -19.57 -8.60 2.89
CA ARG A 165 -20.15 -9.88 2.45
C ARG A 165 -19.13 -11.01 2.41
N ALA A 166 -17.89 -10.74 2.00
CA ALA A 166 -16.84 -11.75 1.94
C ALA A 166 -16.44 -12.20 3.35
N VAL A 167 -16.20 -11.26 4.28
CA VAL A 167 -15.91 -11.59 5.68
C VAL A 167 -17.07 -12.36 6.30
N GLN A 168 -18.31 -11.89 6.12
CA GLN A 168 -19.50 -12.57 6.63
C GLN A 168 -19.68 -13.99 6.06
N ARG A 169 -19.26 -14.21 4.81
CA ARG A 169 -19.30 -15.54 4.17
C ARG A 169 -18.30 -16.52 4.78
N PHE A 170 -17.06 -16.10 5.04
CA PHE A 170 -16.01 -17.03 5.48
C PHE A 170 -15.90 -17.12 7.01
N ARG A 171 -16.08 -16.00 7.72
CA ARG A 171 -15.98 -15.89 9.18
C ARG A 171 -16.95 -14.82 9.72
N PRO A 172 -18.24 -15.10 9.86
CA PRO A 172 -19.23 -14.10 10.27
C PRO A 172 -18.97 -13.49 11.65
N HIS A 173 -18.37 -14.24 12.58
CA HIS A 173 -18.12 -13.80 13.96
C HIS A 173 -16.98 -12.77 14.08
N VAL A 174 -16.10 -12.65 13.09
CA VAL A 174 -15.01 -11.66 13.13
C VAL A 174 -15.47 -10.29 12.63
N TRP A 175 -16.59 -10.20 11.91
CA TRP A 175 -17.14 -8.91 11.50
C TRP A 175 -17.76 -8.20 12.72
N ARG A 176 -17.17 -7.07 13.13
CA ARG A 176 -17.62 -6.30 14.29
C ARG A 176 -18.26 -4.96 13.91
N GLY A 177 -18.35 -4.64 12.62
CA GLY A 177 -18.94 -3.41 12.13
C GLY A 177 -17.99 -2.21 12.23
N PRO A 178 -18.50 -0.97 12.29
CA PRO A 178 -17.65 0.20 12.29
C PRO A 178 -16.96 0.41 13.65
N PHE A 179 -15.64 0.64 13.63
CA PHE A 179 -14.87 1.04 14.81
C PHE A 179 -14.82 2.56 14.91
N THR A 180 -14.99 3.07 16.14
CA THR A 180 -14.88 4.49 16.43
C THR A 180 -13.66 4.72 17.29
N HIS A 181 -12.65 5.39 16.74
CA HIS A 181 -11.48 5.81 17.49
C HIS A 181 -11.70 7.22 18.01
N GLN A 182 -11.68 7.42 19.33
CA GLN A 182 -11.65 8.76 19.89
C GLN A 182 -10.34 9.45 19.50
N PRO A 183 -10.37 10.73 19.12
CA PRO A 183 -9.14 11.49 18.91
C PRO A 183 -8.35 11.52 20.23
N ARG A 184 -7.07 11.16 20.18
CA ARG A 184 -6.14 11.46 21.28
C ARG A 184 -6.14 12.98 21.46
N THR A 185 -6.71 13.45 22.57
CA THR A 185 -6.57 14.82 23.08
C THR A 185 -5.15 15.07 23.53
#